data_AF-A0A087CPX0-F1
#
_entry.id   AF-A0A087CPX0-F1
#
_cell.length_a   1.000
_cell.length_b   1.000
_cell.length_c   1.000
_cell.angle_alpha   90.00
_cell.angle_beta   90.00
_cell.angle_gamma   90.00
#
_symmetry.space_group_name_H-M   'P 1'
#
loop_
_entity.id
_entity.type
_entity.pdbx_description
1 polymer ?
#
loop_
_entity_poly.entity_id
_entity_poly.type
_entity_poly.pdbx_seq_one_letter_code
_entity_poly.pdbx_strand_id
1 'polypeptide(L)'
;MSVSDYEQAWSDFKSCMVERGYPPFELANYNGIYDMPQLHFTGTQDEWERYKDDYDSCYFQISAIDAVYTMQVGNPNLYTDMYEAIADCLRREEAVPLDYTAEDLRRESGNDQGNGENPYEYFDPKDPVFRGCKVANGWSSAYADDEGVDLWHGDGGNRDNE
;
A
#
# COMPACT_ATOMS: atom_id res chain seq x y z
N MET A 1 -17.87 -10.12 -4.55
CA MET A 1 -17.54 -9.51 -3.25
C MET A 1 -17.94 -8.06 -3.33
N SER A 2 -18.41 -7.46 -2.24
CA SER A 2 -18.85 -6.07 -2.24
C SER A 2 -17.78 -5.15 -1.68
N VAL A 3 -17.91 -3.85 -1.97
CA VAL A 3 -17.11 -2.79 -1.33
C VAL A 3 -17.30 -2.82 0.20
N SER A 4 -18.52 -3.07 0.67
CA SER A 4 -18.80 -3.16 2.10
C SER A 4 -18.09 -4.33 2.79
N ASP A 5 -17.96 -5.48 2.12
CA ASP A 5 -17.20 -6.63 2.67
C ASP A 5 -15.71 -6.28 2.80
N TYR A 6 -15.18 -5.56 1.80
CA TYR A 6 -13.79 -5.10 1.77
C TYR A 6 -13.49 -4.09 2.87
N GLU A 7 -14.35 -3.07 3.00
CA GLU A 7 -14.23 -2.05 4.05
C GLU A 7 -14.33 -2.66 5.45
N GLN A 8 -15.27 -3.61 5.64
CA GLN A 8 -15.40 -4.30 6.92
C GLN A 8 -14.14 -5.12 7.25
N ALA A 9 -13.60 -5.86 6.28
CA ALA A 9 -12.40 -6.66 6.50
C ALA A 9 -11.21 -5.78 6.92
N TRP A 10 -10.96 -4.67 6.23
CA TRP A 10 -9.91 -3.74 6.62
C TRP A 10 -10.17 -3.07 7.99
N SER A 11 -11.43 -2.80 8.35
CA SER A 11 -11.80 -2.36 9.69
C SER A 11 -11.50 -3.42 10.77
N ASP A 12 -11.73 -4.70 10.48
CA ASP A 12 -11.43 -5.81 11.38
C ASP A 12 -9.92 -5.96 11.57
N PHE A 13 -9.14 -5.82 10.49
CA PHE A 13 -7.68 -5.79 10.55
C PHE A 13 -7.16 -4.66 11.44
N LYS A 14 -7.66 -3.42 11.26
CA LYS A 14 -7.29 -2.28 12.13
C LYS A 14 -7.58 -2.57 13.60
N SER A 15 -8.77 -3.11 13.88
CA SER A 15 -9.18 -3.46 15.25
C SER A 15 -8.27 -4.54 15.85
N CYS A 16 -7.93 -5.55 15.07
CA CYS A 16 -7.02 -6.63 15.46
C CYS A 16 -5.62 -6.14 15.85
N MET A 17 -5.09 -5.12 15.14
CA MET A 17 -3.82 -4.48 15.47
C MET A 17 -3.93 -3.64 16.75
N VAL A 18 -4.99 -2.85 16.90
CA VAL A 18 -5.21 -2.04 18.12
C VAL A 18 -5.37 -2.93 19.36
N GLU A 19 -6.08 -4.06 19.25
CA GLU A 19 -6.24 -5.04 20.34
C GLU A 19 -4.91 -5.67 20.78
N ARG A 20 -3.90 -5.71 19.91
CA ARG A 20 -2.55 -6.18 20.21
C ARG A 20 -1.64 -5.11 20.83
N GLY A 21 -2.15 -3.89 20.97
CA GLY A 21 -1.48 -2.77 21.62
C GLY A 21 -0.76 -1.82 20.67
N TYR A 22 -0.96 -1.94 19.35
CA TYR A 22 -0.45 -0.98 18.38
C TYR A 22 -1.34 0.29 18.37
N PRO A 23 -0.76 1.47 18.06
CA PRO A 23 -1.54 2.70 17.96
C PRO A 23 -2.61 2.60 16.88
N PRO A 24 -3.75 3.31 17.03
CA PRO A 24 -4.71 3.44 15.95
C PRO A 24 -4.06 4.16 14.76
N PHE A 25 -4.43 3.76 13.56
CA PHE A 25 -3.94 4.33 12.31
C PHE A 25 -5.06 4.43 11.29
N GLU A 26 -4.89 5.36 10.35
CA GLU A 26 -5.72 5.40 9.14
C GLU A 26 -5.04 4.66 8.00
N LEU A 27 -5.85 3.99 7.19
CA LEU A 27 -5.37 3.31 6.00
C LEU A 27 -5.16 4.35 4.90
N ALA A 28 -4.10 4.16 4.12
CA ALA A 28 -4.00 4.90 2.88
C ALA A 28 -5.12 4.40 1.94
N ASN A 29 -5.82 5.32 1.28
CA ASN A 29 -6.92 5.00 0.38
C ASN A 29 -6.63 5.58 -1.01
N TYR A 30 -6.51 4.69 -1.98
CA TYR A 30 -6.25 5.01 -3.37
C TYR A 30 -7.44 4.56 -4.21
N ASN A 31 -8.42 5.46 -4.36
CA ASN A 31 -9.65 5.23 -5.13
C ASN A 31 -10.41 3.96 -4.70
N GLY A 32 -10.54 3.74 -3.39
CA GLY A 32 -11.24 2.59 -2.82
C GLY A 32 -10.38 1.33 -2.67
N ILE A 33 -9.08 1.42 -2.92
CA ILE A 33 -8.10 0.36 -2.60
C ILE A 33 -7.28 0.81 -1.40
N TYR A 34 -7.26 0.00 -0.35
CA TYR A 34 -6.55 0.27 0.89
C TYR A 34 -5.13 -0.27 0.85
N ASP A 35 -4.22 0.46 1.50
CA ASP A 35 -2.86 0.05 1.79
C ASP A 35 -2.49 0.47 3.21
N MET A 36 -1.43 -0.13 3.75
CA MET A 36 -0.88 0.32 5.02
C MET A 36 -0.33 1.75 4.90
N PRO A 37 -0.52 2.60 5.92
CA PRO A 37 0.17 3.88 5.98
C PRO A 37 1.68 3.66 6.13
N GLN A 38 2.45 4.73 6.04
CA GLN A 38 3.86 4.64 6.40
C GLN A 38 4.02 4.29 7.86
N LEU A 39 4.96 3.39 8.13
CA LEU A 39 5.26 2.94 9.48
C LEU A 39 6.58 3.55 9.91
N HIS A 40 6.53 4.45 10.90
CA HIS A 40 7.74 4.94 11.54
C HIS A 40 8.08 4.00 12.69
N PHE A 41 9.17 3.26 12.49
CA PHE A 41 9.70 2.28 13.44
C PHE A 41 10.94 2.84 14.13
N THR A 42 10.90 2.98 15.46
CA THR A 42 12.06 3.38 16.28
C THR A 42 12.42 2.35 17.36
N GLY A 43 11.84 1.15 17.31
CA GLY A 43 12.03 0.09 18.30
C GLY A 43 13.27 -0.79 18.06
N THR A 44 13.29 -1.93 18.71
CA THR A 44 14.29 -3.01 18.61
C THR A 44 13.91 -4.05 17.56
N GLN A 45 14.88 -4.82 17.06
CA GLN A 45 14.60 -5.90 16.11
C GLN A 45 13.54 -6.88 16.61
N ASP A 46 13.55 -7.22 17.91
CA ASP A 46 12.55 -8.10 18.52
C ASP A 46 11.13 -7.51 18.48
N GLU A 47 10.99 -6.18 18.70
CA GLU A 47 9.70 -5.49 18.56
C GLU A 47 9.22 -5.47 17.11
N TRP A 48 10.14 -5.36 16.14
CA TRP A 48 9.80 -5.45 14.73
C TRP A 48 9.33 -6.85 14.32
N GLU A 49 9.99 -7.89 14.80
CA GLU A 49 9.58 -9.27 14.55
C GLU A 49 8.21 -9.57 15.16
N ARG A 50 7.97 -9.09 16.39
CA ARG A 50 6.65 -9.19 17.00
C ARG A 50 5.58 -8.44 16.19
N TYR A 51 5.86 -7.22 15.73
CA TYR A 51 4.95 -6.47 14.86
C TYR A 51 4.60 -7.25 13.60
N LYS A 52 5.59 -7.88 12.95
CA LYS A 52 5.37 -8.69 11.75
C LYS A 52 4.49 -9.91 12.03
N ASP A 53 4.77 -10.65 13.10
CA ASP A 53 3.98 -11.82 13.47
C ASP A 53 2.52 -11.44 13.76
N ASP A 54 2.33 -10.33 14.47
CA ASP A 54 1.02 -9.77 14.77
C ASP A 54 0.29 -9.28 13.52
N TYR A 55 0.99 -8.55 12.64
CA TYR A 55 0.50 -8.10 11.34
C TYR A 55 0.06 -9.28 10.49
N ASP A 56 0.91 -10.29 10.31
CA ASP A 56 0.62 -11.47 9.50
C ASP A 56 -0.58 -12.23 10.06
N SER A 57 -0.66 -12.36 11.40
CA SER A 57 -1.79 -13.00 12.07
C SER A 57 -3.10 -12.24 11.84
N CYS A 58 -3.09 -10.92 11.94
CA CYS A 58 -4.26 -10.08 11.69
C CYS A 58 -4.64 -10.05 10.21
N TYR A 59 -3.67 -9.85 9.33
CA TYR A 59 -3.87 -9.75 7.89
C TYR A 59 -4.35 -11.06 7.30
N PHE A 60 -3.87 -12.21 7.80
CA PHE A 60 -4.32 -13.53 7.36
C PHE A 60 -5.85 -13.67 7.42
N GLN A 61 -6.51 -13.08 8.42
CA GLN A 61 -7.97 -13.11 8.59
C GLN A 61 -8.72 -12.43 7.44
N ILE A 62 -8.10 -11.44 6.80
CA ILE A 62 -8.72 -10.59 5.76
C ILE A 62 -8.15 -10.88 4.37
N SER A 63 -7.01 -11.55 4.28
CA SER A 63 -6.21 -11.74 3.07
C SER A 63 -6.99 -12.23 1.84
N ALA A 64 -7.94 -13.15 2.03
CA ALA A 64 -8.75 -13.67 0.93
C ALA A 64 -9.75 -12.62 0.39
N ILE A 65 -10.31 -11.79 1.27
CA ILE A 65 -11.20 -10.69 0.91
C ILE A 65 -10.38 -9.59 0.23
N ASP A 66 -9.23 -9.22 0.78
CA ASP A 66 -8.37 -8.22 0.16
C ASP A 66 -7.91 -8.66 -1.24
N ALA A 67 -7.37 -9.88 -1.36
CA ALA A 67 -6.85 -10.41 -2.62
C ALA A 67 -7.93 -10.51 -3.72
N VAL A 68 -9.14 -10.97 -3.38
CA VAL A 68 -10.19 -11.07 -4.40
C VAL A 68 -10.73 -9.69 -4.79
N TYR A 69 -10.70 -8.69 -3.90
CA TYR A 69 -11.21 -7.35 -4.17
C TYR A 69 -10.24 -6.58 -5.06
N THR A 70 -8.97 -6.55 -4.64
CA THR A 70 -7.88 -5.92 -5.38
C THR A 70 -7.73 -6.54 -6.77
N MET A 71 -7.85 -7.86 -6.89
CA MET A 71 -7.87 -8.54 -8.19
C MET A 71 -9.08 -8.12 -9.06
N GLN A 72 -10.28 -7.98 -8.48
CA GLN A 72 -11.46 -7.55 -9.25
C GLN A 72 -11.33 -6.12 -9.78
N VAL A 73 -10.73 -5.22 -9.01
CA VAL A 73 -10.60 -3.81 -9.37
C VAL A 73 -9.37 -3.57 -10.25
N GLY A 74 -8.20 -4.05 -9.82
CA GLY A 74 -6.92 -3.76 -10.45
C GLY A 74 -6.48 -4.75 -11.53
N ASN A 75 -6.84 -6.04 -11.42
CA ASN A 75 -6.40 -7.09 -12.35
C ASN A 75 -7.52 -8.06 -12.78
N PRO A 76 -8.64 -7.56 -13.34
CA PRO A 76 -9.79 -8.40 -13.71
C PRO A 76 -9.45 -9.42 -14.82
N ASN A 77 -8.39 -9.17 -15.59
CA ASN A 77 -7.92 -10.01 -16.68
C ASN A 77 -6.86 -11.04 -16.25
N LEU A 78 -6.49 -11.08 -14.96
CA LEU A 78 -5.56 -12.05 -14.38
C LEU A 78 -4.18 -12.08 -15.06
N TYR A 79 -3.65 -10.91 -15.41
CA TYR A 79 -2.30 -10.82 -15.94
C TYR A 79 -1.30 -11.33 -14.90
N THR A 80 -0.37 -12.18 -15.36
CA THR A 80 0.75 -12.67 -14.55
C THR A 80 1.90 -11.66 -14.48
N ASP A 81 1.99 -10.77 -15.47
CA ASP A 81 2.94 -9.68 -15.50
C ASP A 81 2.35 -8.47 -14.77
N MET A 82 2.97 -8.09 -13.64
CA MET A 82 2.55 -6.96 -12.82
C MET A 82 2.49 -5.64 -13.60
N TYR A 83 3.44 -5.39 -14.52
CA TYR A 83 3.46 -4.16 -15.30
C TYR A 83 2.34 -4.13 -16.34
N GLU A 84 1.99 -5.29 -16.93
CA GLU A 84 0.83 -5.37 -17.82
C GLU A 84 -0.47 -5.14 -17.05
N ALA A 85 -0.59 -5.72 -15.85
CA ALA A 85 -1.76 -5.53 -14.99
C ALA A 85 -1.98 -4.05 -14.62
N ILE A 86 -0.90 -3.35 -14.23
CA ILE A 86 -0.95 -1.93 -13.87
C ILE A 86 -1.21 -1.06 -15.10
N ALA A 87 -0.54 -1.30 -16.23
CA ALA A 87 -0.79 -0.56 -17.46
C ALA A 87 -2.25 -0.73 -17.94
N ASP A 88 -2.80 -1.94 -17.84
CA ASP A 88 -4.21 -2.19 -18.15
C ASP A 88 -5.15 -1.46 -17.19
N CYS A 89 -4.85 -1.47 -15.88
CA CYS A 89 -5.60 -0.71 -14.90
C CYS A 89 -5.63 0.79 -15.22
N LEU A 90 -4.47 1.37 -15.51
CA LEU A 90 -4.36 2.79 -15.89
C LEU A 90 -5.16 3.12 -17.16
N ARG A 91 -5.14 2.24 -18.17
CA ARG A 91 -5.94 2.42 -19.39
C ARG A 91 -7.45 2.39 -19.11
N ARG A 92 -7.90 1.45 -18.25
CA ARG A 92 -9.33 1.32 -17.87
C ARG A 92 -9.82 2.52 -17.06
N GLU A 93 -8.96 3.11 -16.26
CA GLU A 93 -9.22 4.32 -15.48
C GLU A 93 -9.02 5.61 -16.31
N GLU A 94 -8.73 5.50 -17.61
CA GLU A 94 -8.48 6.61 -18.53
C GLU A 94 -7.33 7.55 -18.11
N ALA A 95 -6.42 7.07 -17.25
CA ALA A 95 -5.26 7.83 -16.76
C ALA A 95 -4.10 7.89 -17.78
N VAL A 96 -4.13 7.00 -18.78
CA VAL A 96 -3.14 6.93 -19.86
C VAL A 96 -3.83 6.64 -21.20
N PRO A 97 -3.18 6.94 -22.34
CA PRO A 97 -3.66 6.55 -23.66
C PRO A 97 -3.85 5.04 -23.82
N LEU A 98 -4.76 4.62 -24.71
CA LEU A 98 -5.06 3.21 -24.96
C LEU A 98 -3.88 2.40 -25.52
N ASP A 99 -2.90 3.06 -26.13
CA ASP A 99 -1.68 2.45 -26.64
C ASP A 99 -0.53 2.43 -25.63
N TYR A 100 -0.72 2.95 -24.41
CA TYR A 100 0.25 2.84 -23.33
C TYR A 100 0.48 1.38 -22.93
N THR A 101 1.73 0.95 -22.83
CA THR A 101 2.10 -0.46 -22.63
C THR A 101 2.80 -0.73 -21.31
N ALA A 102 2.94 -2.00 -20.96
CA ALA A 102 3.81 -2.42 -19.87
C ALA A 102 5.28 -2.00 -20.06
N GLU A 103 5.77 -1.89 -21.31
CA GLU A 103 7.14 -1.45 -21.59
C GLU A 103 7.33 0.05 -21.31
N ASP A 104 6.32 0.86 -21.60
CA ASP A 104 6.31 2.28 -21.24
C ASP A 104 6.38 2.45 -19.72
N LEU A 105 5.52 1.74 -19.00
CA LEU A 105 5.54 1.77 -17.53
C LEU A 105 6.87 1.29 -16.95
N ARG A 106 7.45 0.21 -17.46
CA ARG A 106 8.77 -0.28 -17.01
C ARG A 106 9.86 0.75 -17.26
N ARG A 107 9.85 1.40 -18.43
CA ARG A 107 10.82 2.43 -18.79
C ARG A 107 10.71 3.64 -17.87
N GLU A 108 9.50 4.15 -17.67
CA GLU A 108 9.23 5.30 -16.81
C GLU A 108 9.57 4.99 -15.34
N SER A 109 9.13 3.83 -14.84
CA SER A 109 9.49 3.37 -13.48
C SER A 109 11.00 3.21 -13.30
N GLY A 110 11.72 2.74 -14.33
CA GLY A 110 13.18 2.61 -14.30
C GLY A 110 13.93 3.93 -14.38
N ASN A 111 13.26 5.01 -14.81
CA ASN A 111 13.81 6.37 -14.82
C ASN A 111 13.58 7.11 -13.49
N ASP A 112 12.82 6.53 -12.55
CA ASP A 112 12.66 7.10 -11.22
C ASP A 112 13.99 7.04 -10.46
N GLN A 113 14.63 8.20 -10.31
CA GLN A 113 15.92 8.33 -9.62
C GLN A 113 15.75 8.68 -8.13
N GLY A 114 14.52 8.77 -7.62
CA GLY A 114 14.25 9.18 -6.24
C GLY A 114 14.71 10.60 -5.90
N ASN A 115 14.96 11.43 -6.92
CA ASN A 115 15.41 12.82 -6.79
C ASN A 115 14.23 13.82 -6.76
N GLY A 116 12.99 13.33 -6.83
CA GLY A 116 11.77 14.13 -6.85
C GLY A 116 11.32 14.61 -8.24
N GLU A 117 12.04 14.27 -9.30
CA GLU A 117 11.57 14.51 -10.68
C GLU A 117 10.51 13.47 -11.06
N ASN A 118 9.46 13.89 -11.75
CA ASN A 118 8.43 12.96 -12.26
C ASN A 118 8.95 12.26 -13.53
N PRO A 119 9.15 10.93 -13.52
CA PRO A 119 9.59 10.19 -14.69
C PRO A 119 8.45 9.72 -15.60
N TYR A 120 7.19 9.87 -15.19
CA TYR A 120 6.00 9.41 -15.90
C TYR A 120 5.44 10.51 -16.81
N GLU A 121 5.07 10.14 -18.04
CA GLU A 121 4.65 11.12 -19.06
C GLU A 121 3.23 11.65 -18.80
N TYR A 122 2.33 10.81 -18.28
CA TYR A 122 0.88 11.07 -18.27
C TYR A 122 0.29 11.39 -16.89
N PHE A 123 0.97 11.01 -15.81
CA PHE A 123 0.42 11.12 -14.45
C PHE A 123 1.51 11.47 -13.44
N ASP A 124 1.10 11.93 -12.26
CA ASP A 124 2.00 12.10 -11.12
C ASP A 124 2.20 10.74 -10.42
N PRO A 125 3.42 10.38 -9.97
CA PRO A 125 3.65 9.12 -9.25
C PRO A 125 2.83 8.99 -7.95
N LYS A 126 2.39 10.12 -7.37
CA LYS A 126 1.52 10.17 -6.19
C LYS A 126 0.03 10.17 -6.53
N ASP A 127 -0.33 10.14 -7.81
CA ASP A 127 -1.72 10.10 -8.25
C ASP A 127 -2.46 8.89 -7.64
N PRO A 128 -3.65 9.07 -7.04
CA PRO A 128 -4.36 8.00 -6.36
C PRO A 128 -4.82 6.89 -7.32
N VAL A 129 -5.06 7.17 -8.61
CA VAL A 129 -5.39 6.12 -9.59
C VAL A 129 -4.17 5.24 -9.81
N PHE A 130 -3.00 5.84 -10.04
CA PHE A 130 -1.77 5.06 -10.23
C PHE A 130 -1.40 4.25 -9.00
N ARG A 131 -1.43 4.87 -7.80
CA ARG A 131 -1.16 4.17 -6.54
C ARG A 131 -2.14 3.03 -6.30
N GLY A 132 -3.43 3.24 -6.57
CA GLY A 132 -4.45 2.20 -6.47
C GLY A 132 -4.16 1.03 -7.40
N CYS A 133 -3.88 1.30 -8.68
CA CYS A 133 -3.52 0.26 -9.64
C CYS A 133 -2.27 -0.53 -9.23
N LYS A 134 -1.28 0.11 -8.62
CA LYS A 134 -0.08 -0.58 -8.12
C LYS A 134 -0.38 -1.44 -6.89
N VAL A 135 -1.04 -0.89 -5.89
CA VAL A 135 -1.40 -1.61 -4.65
C VAL A 135 -2.24 -2.84 -4.98
N ALA A 136 -3.20 -2.70 -5.89
CA ALA A 136 -4.04 -3.80 -6.35
C ALA A 136 -3.25 -4.98 -6.98
N ASN A 137 -2.03 -4.69 -7.42
CA ASN A 137 -1.12 -5.63 -8.07
C ASN A 137 0.12 -5.92 -7.22
N GLY A 138 0.04 -5.69 -5.90
CA GLY A 138 1.08 -6.05 -4.95
C GLY A 138 2.28 -5.09 -4.93
N TRP A 139 2.13 -3.88 -5.44
CA TRP A 139 3.18 -2.86 -5.45
C TRP A 139 2.77 -1.62 -4.65
N SER A 140 3.12 -1.61 -3.36
CA SER A 140 2.97 -0.42 -2.51
C SER A 140 4.07 0.62 -2.79
N SER A 141 3.78 1.90 -2.57
CA SER A 141 4.76 2.97 -2.67
C SER A 141 4.52 4.03 -1.61
N ALA A 142 5.62 4.54 -1.08
CA ALA A 142 5.67 5.39 0.09
C ALA A 142 6.50 6.65 -0.24
N TYR A 143 5.94 7.84 -0.02
CA TYR A 143 6.56 9.15 -0.23
C TYR A 143 6.71 9.91 1.09
N ALA A 144 7.76 10.72 1.26
CA ALA A 144 8.08 11.34 2.55
C ALA A 144 6.98 12.25 3.16
N ASP A 145 5.99 12.66 2.37
CA ASP A 145 4.85 13.48 2.76
C ASP A 145 3.54 12.68 2.92
N ASP A 146 3.57 11.36 2.76
CA ASP A 146 2.43 10.51 3.12
C ASP A 146 2.19 10.54 4.63
N GLU A 147 0.93 10.37 5.04
CA GLU A 147 0.61 10.16 6.44
C GLU A 147 1.26 8.85 6.94
N GLY A 148 1.96 8.98 8.07
CA GLY A 148 2.60 7.86 8.73
C GLY A 148 2.12 7.71 10.18
N VAL A 149 2.31 6.52 10.71
CA VAL A 149 2.05 6.19 12.11
C VAL A 149 3.36 5.85 12.82
N ASP A 150 3.58 6.50 13.95
CA ASP A 150 4.64 6.13 14.88
C ASP A 150 4.18 4.88 15.64
N LEU A 151 4.65 3.71 15.22
CA LEU A 151 4.21 2.43 15.77
C LEU A 151 4.51 2.27 17.27
N TRP A 152 5.48 3.03 17.78
CA TRP A 152 5.75 3.17 19.21
C TRP A 152 5.91 4.65 19.51
N HIS A 153 5.13 5.14 20.46
CA HIS A 153 5.55 6.34 21.17
C HIS A 153 6.84 5.97 21.89
N GLY A 154 7.93 6.66 21.56
CA GLY A 154 9.11 6.62 22.38
C GLY A 154 8.70 7.02 23.79
N ASP A 155 8.52 6.04 24.68
CA ASP A 155 8.62 6.31 26.09
C ASP A 155 10.00 6.94 26.24
N GLY A 156 10.02 8.18 26.72
CA GLY A 156 11.21 8.85 27.23
C GLY A 156 11.73 8.11 28.45
N GLY A 157 12.12 6.85 28.27
CA GLY A 157 12.90 6.05 29.20
C GLY A 157 14.32 6.57 29.17
N ASN A 158 14.49 7.72 29.83
CA ASN A 158 15.68 8.11 30.57
C ASN A 158 16.98 7.43 30.11
N ARG A 159 17.69 8.05 29.16
CA ARG A 159 19.15 7.90 29.07
C ARG A 159 19.77 8.68 30.22
N ASP A 160 19.54 8.23 31.45
CA ASP A 160 20.40 8.65 32.55
C ASP A 160 21.71 7.87 32.42
N ASN A 161 22.78 8.64 32.31
CA ASN A 161 24.15 8.17 32.40
C ASN A 161 24.36 7.42 33.72
N GLU A 162 24.74 6.15 33.67
CA GLU A 162 25.68 5.53 34.61
C GLU A 162 26.55 4.50 33.88
#